data_AF-A0A511FSK3-F1
#
_entry.id   AF-A0A511FSK3-F1
#
_cell.length_a   1.000
_cell.length_b   1.000
_cell.length_c   1.000
_cell.angle_alpha   90.00
_cell.angle_beta   90.00
_cell.angle_gamma   90.00
#
_symmetry.space_group_name_H-M   'P 1'
#
loop_
_entity.id
_entity.type
_entity.pdbx_description
1 polymer ?
#
loop_
_entity_poly.entity_id
_entity_poly.type
_entity_poly.pdbx_seq_one_letter_code
_entity_poly.pdbx_strand_id
1 'polypeptide(L)'
;MTIRRGVEEATKISFKRHAAGHQDLSALPLAEWDHQDMPFERARDLLDGLLDWRALKPWGFRKGLGYLLRSQDDFRDVFHLRKFAAAHSDWKPFLAHILGFDAQLVAQHYEKEKQLTEKQSTAQTIKNELGGSIEDISKIEGILLLKQKEAEKKQKLLDAFDFRAQDKHSTKQLVDDIDERIAALNAERYSLNQNKKKIITSLEEDQILFNPDEAQRLFEEVGVLFNGQIKKDFQQLIAFNRAITDERQGYLQEERVEVEAELKRINTELNTLGKKRSEMLSFLSGTDIFGKYKQVSDEMVTLRADITSLERQRGFLHRLQGLRTEIRALTEERGHLQTQIEANVEKQNSDQNSLFSAIRVFFSEIVEEVIDRKALLSVSPNQVGHLEFKAEILDESGNATSADLGHTYRKLLCIAFDLAILRAHLDDKFPRFVYHDGVFESLDDRKKENLLIVIRRYAEMGLQPIITLIDSDVPARAADEGAVFSADEVIITLHDEGQHGRLFKMKAW
;
A
#
# COMPACT_ATOMS: atom_id res chain seq x y z
N MET A 1 -27.74 24.40 -10.82
CA MET A 1 -27.53 23.98 -9.40
C MET A 1 -26.65 25.00 -8.72
N THR A 2 -26.98 25.39 -7.49
CA THR A 2 -26.15 26.22 -6.62
C THR A 2 -25.90 25.49 -5.30
N ILE A 3 -24.68 25.61 -4.77
CA ILE A 3 -24.27 25.03 -3.49
C ILE A 3 -23.98 26.17 -2.53
N ARG A 4 -24.53 26.09 -1.31
CA ARG A 4 -24.20 26.99 -0.21
C ARG A 4 -23.41 26.24 0.85
N ARG A 5 -22.27 26.82 1.24
CA ARG A 5 -21.40 26.36 2.32
C ARG A 5 -20.99 27.57 3.15
N GLY A 6 -21.39 27.61 4.42
CA GLY A 6 -20.98 28.67 5.33
C GLY A 6 -19.49 28.55 5.69
N VAL A 7 -18.85 29.67 6.03
CA VAL A 7 -17.46 29.67 6.53
C VAL A 7 -17.40 29.14 7.96
N GLU A 8 -18.29 29.61 8.83
CA GLU A 8 -18.38 29.18 10.24
C GLU A 8 -18.90 27.73 10.37
N GLU A 9 -19.91 27.37 9.57
CA GLU A 9 -20.52 26.03 9.57
C GLU A 9 -20.11 25.23 8.32
N ALA A 10 -18.80 25.10 8.08
CA ALA A 10 -18.25 24.54 6.84
C ALA A 10 -18.60 23.07 6.55
N THR A 11 -19.17 22.35 7.52
CA THR A 11 -19.63 20.96 7.40
C THR A 11 -21.09 20.81 7.02
N LYS A 12 -21.86 21.91 7.04
CA LYS A 12 -23.27 21.96 6.65
C LYS A 12 -23.41 22.51 5.23
N ILE A 13 -23.92 21.68 4.34
CA ILE A 13 -24.01 21.99 2.91
C ILE A 13 -25.48 22.03 2.48
N SER A 14 -25.85 23.10 1.79
CA SER A 14 -27.20 23.26 1.23
C SER A 14 -27.16 23.27 -0.31
N PHE A 15 -28.19 22.71 -0.94
CA PHE A 15 -28.31 22.61 -2.39
C PHE A 15 -29.60 23.25 -2.90
N LYS A 16 -29.49 24.01 -3.98
CA LYS A 16 -30.62 24.56 -4.73
C LYS A 16 -30.53 24.15 -6.19
N ARG A 17 -31.61 23.56 -6.71
CA ARG A 17 -31.80 23.27 -8.13
C ARG A 17 -32.58 24.43 -8.76
N HIS A 18 -32.18 24.76 -9.98
CA HIS A 18 -32.77 25.82 -10.78
C HIS A 18 -32.54 25.48 -12.26
N ALA A 19 -33.44 25.95 -13.12
CA ALA A 19 -33.40 25.67 -14.55
C ALA A 19 -32.56 26.70 -15.32
N ALA A 20 -32.56 27.96 -14.88
CA ALA A 20 -31.80 29.04 -15.50
C ALA A 20 -30.38 29.13 -14.93
N GLY A 21 -29.39 29.40 -15.78
CA GLY A 21 -28.02 29.70 -15.36
C GLY A 21 -27.88 31.06 -14.68
N HIS A 22 -26.68 31.34 -14.15
CA HIS A 22 -26.24 32.65 -13.65
C HIS A 22 -27.16 33.31 -12.58
N GLN A 23 -27.84 32.50 -11.76
CA GLN A 23 -28.70 33.00 -10.69
C GLN A 23 -27.87 33.40 -9.47
N ASP A 24 -28.08 34.61 -8.93
CA ASP A 24 -27.56 35.01 -7.63
C ASP A 24 -28.56 34.62 -6.54
N LEU A 25 -28.14 33.70 -5.66
CA LEU A 25 -28.94 33.20 -4.53
C LEU A 25 -28.31 33.55 -3.18
N SER A 26 -27.41 34.53 -3.15
CA SER A 26 -26.70 34.97 -1.94
C SER A 26 -27.65 35.44 -0.82
N ALA A 27 -28.77 36.08 -1.20
CA ALA A 27 -29.81 36.56 -0.28
C ALA A 27 -30.95 35.56 -0.05
N LEU A 28 -30.91 34.35 -0.63
CA LEU A 28 -32.00 33.39 -0.56
C LEU A 28 -32.13 32.81 0.87
N PRO A 29 -33.32 32.92 1.53
CA PRO A 29 -33.55 32.35 2.85
C PRO A 29 -33.28 30.84 2.88
N LEU A 30 -32.72 30.32 3.98
CA LEU A 30 -32.36 28.90 4.10
C LEU A 30 -33.57 27.96 3.87
N ALA A 31 -34.76 28.37 4.30
CA ALA A 31 -36.00 27.61 4.13
C ALA A 31 -36.38 27.35 2.66
N GLU A 32 -35.86 28.15 1.73
CA GLU A 32 -36.14 28.01 0.30
C GLU A 32 -35.13 27.10 -0.42
N TRP A 33 -34.14 26.54 0.29
CA TRP A 33 -33.19 25.56 -0.26
C TRP A 33 -33.82 24.17 -0.29
N ASP A 34 -33.59 23.42 -1.37
CA ASP A 34 -34.22 22.11 -1.58
C ASP A 34 -33.65 21.04 -0.65
N HIS A 35 -32.36 21.16 -0.32
CA HIS A 35 -31.70 20.39 0.72
C HIS A 35 -30.94 21.35 1.64
N GLN A 36 -31.18 21.26 2.95
CA GLN A 36 -30.67 22.19 3.96
C GLN A 36 -29.70 21.49 4.89
N ASP A 37 -28.61 22.19 5.23
CA ASP A 37 -27.64 21.82 6.26
C ASP A 37 -27.24 20.33 6.28
N MET A 38 -27.05 19.77 5.09
CA MET A 38 -26.71 18.36 4.96
C MET A 38 -25.31 18.09 5.52
N PRO A 39 -25.13 16.98 6.25
CA PRO A 39 -23.81 16.54 6.66
C PRO A 39 -22.90 16.31 5.44
N PHE A 40 -21.62 16.64 5.59
CA PHE A 40 -20.62 16.64 4.51
C PHE A 40 -20.58 15.34 3.68
N GLU A 41 -20.60 14.17 4.31
CA GLU A 41 -20.58 12.88 3.61
C GLU A 41 -21.82 12.69 2.73
N ARG A 42 -23.03 12.96 3.26
CA ARG A 42 -24.28 12.87 2.49
C ARG A 42 -24.34 13.91 1.38
N ALA A 43 -23.80 15.11 1.62
CA ALA A 43 -23.70 16.16 0.61
C ALA A 43 -22.78 15.74 -0.55
N ARG A 44 -21.69 15.02 -0.27
CA ARG A 44 -20.81 14.47 -1.29
C ARG A 44 -21.55 13.46 -2.18
N ASP A 45 -22.30 12.54 -1.58
CA ASP A 45 -23.02 11.51 -2.34
C ASP A 45 -24.17 12.12 -3.15
N LEU A 46 -24.88 13.11 -2.59
CA LEU A 46 -25.89 13.87 -3.32
C LEU A 46 -25.26 14.62 -4.50
N LEU A 47 -24.13 15.27 -4.30
CA LEU A 47 -23.42 15.98 -5.38
C LEU A 47 -22.99 15.03 -6.49
N ASP A 48 -22.45 13.85 -6.15
CA ASP A 48 -22.09 12.82 -7.15
C ASP A 48 -23.30 12.42 -8.01
N GLY A 49 -24.45 12.17 -7.37
CA GLY A 49 -25.70 11.85 -8.06
C GLY A 49 -26.26 13.01 -8.89
N LEU A 50 -26.06 14.26 -8.43
CA LEU A 50 -26.50 15.47 -9.14
C LEU A 50 -25.65 15.77 -10.38
N LEU A 51 -24.33 15.54 -10.30
CA LEU A 51 -23.42 15.70 -11.42
C LEU A 51 -23.66 14.64 -12.51
N ASP A 52 -24.11 13.45 -12.11
CA ASP A 52 -24.49 12.33 -12.99
C ASP A 52 -23.37 11.95 -13.97
N TRP A 53 -22.10 11.97 -13.53
CA TRP A 53 -20.94 11.64 -14.36
C TRP A 53 -20.78 10.12 -14.55
N ARG A 54 -21.71 9.51 -15.30
CA ARG A 54 -21.79 8.05 -15.49
C ARG A 54 -20.54 7.46 -16.14
N ALA A 55 -19.90 8.21 -17.03
CA ALA A 55 -18.68 7.77 -17.70
C ALA A 55 -17.49 7.62 -16.73
N LEU A 56 -17.56 8.15 -15.51
CA LEU A 56 -16.53 7.93 -14.47
C LEU A 56 -16.79 6.70 -13.59
N LYS A 57 -17.94 6.03 -13.70
CA LYS A 57 -18.25 4.89 -12.82
C LYS A 57 -17.26 3.75 -13.08
N PRO A 58 -16.84 3.00 -12.03
CA PRO A 58 -17.36 3.01 -10.66
C PRO A 58 -16.83 4.12 -9.74
N TRP A 59 -15.93 4.99 -10.21
CA TRP A 59 -15.39 6.08 -9.38
C TRP A 59 -16.42 7.21 -9.18
N GLY A 60 -16.33 7.87 -8.02
CA GLY A 60 -17.06 9.11 -7.76
C GLY A 60 -16.37 10.33 -8.37
N PHE A 61 -17.10 11.44 -8.46
CA PHE A 61 -16.67 12.68 -9.11
C PHE A 61 -15.31 13.20 -8.64
N ARG A 62 -14.97 12.99 -7.35
CA ARG A 62 -13.70 13.42 -6.75
C ARG A 62 -12.48 12.78 -7.41
N LYS A 63 -12.60 11.55 -7.93
CA LYS A 63 -11.49 10.89 -8.61
C LYS A 63 -11.15 11.62 -9.92
N GLY A 64 -12.16 12.07 -10.66
CA GLY A 64 -11.98 12.84 -11.87
C GLY A 64 -11.50 14.28 -11.64
N LEU A 65 -11.88 14.91 -10.52
CA LEU A 65 -11.54 16.31 -10.22
C LEU A 65 -10.05 16.64 -10.30
N GLY A 66 -9.15 15.69 -10.04
CA GLY A 66 -7.71 15.92 -10.20
C GLY A 66 -7.37 16.39 -11.62
N TYR A 67 -7.84 15.68 -12.64
CA TYR A 67 -7.57 15.97 -14.05
C TYR A 67 -8.36 17.19 -14.56
N LEU A 68 -9.37 17.64 -13.81
CA LEU A 68 -10.16 18.82 -14.15
C LEU A 68 -9.62 20.09 -13.49
N LEU A 69 -8.73 19.97 -12.49
CA LEU A 69 -8.26 21.10 -11.68
C LEU A 69 -6.73 21.02 -11.54
N ARG A 70 -5.99 21.55 -12.52
CA ARG A 70 -4.52 21.62 -12.44
C ARG A 70 -4.06 22.93 -11.82
N SER A 71 -3.33 22.82 -10.71
CA SER A 71 -2.51 23.92 -10.19
C SER A 71 -1.14 23.94 -10.87
N GLN A 72 -0.34 24.98 -10.63
CA GLN A 72 1.02 25.09 -11.18
C GLN A 72 1.89 23.82 -10.95
N ASP A 73 1.78 23.17 -9.79
CA ASP A 73 2.54 21.96 -9.48
C ASP A 73 2.06 20.71 -10.24
N ASP A 74 0.82 20.70 -10.74
CA ASP A 74 0.22 19.56 -11.46
C ASP A 74 0.67 19.49 -12.93
N PHE A 75 1.50 20.42 -13.42
CA PHE A 75 2.05 20.43 -14.78
C PHE A 75 3.37 19.66 -14.95
N ARG A 76 3.88 19.05 -13.88
CA ARG A 76 5.14 18.27 -13.92
C ARG A 76 5.02 16.97 -14.69
N ASP A 77 3.84 16.37 -14.69
CA ASP A 77 3.54 15.11 -15.35
C ASP A 77 2.15 15.18 -16.00
N VAL A 78 2.04 14.69 -17.24
CA VAL A 78 0.81 14.72 -18.02
C VAL A 78 -0.25 13.81 -17.41
N PHE A 79 0.15 12.68 -16.83
CA PHE A 79 -0.73 11.59 -16.40
C PHE A 79 -0.81 11.46 -14.89
N HIS A 80 0.32 11.62 -14.20
CA HIS A 80 0.41 11.43 -12.76
C HIS A 80 0.35 12.76 -12.00
N LEU A 81 -0.84 13.09 -11.51
CA LEU A 81 -1.02 14.31 -10.73
C LEU A 81 -0.41 14.15 -9.34
N ARG A 82 0.18 15.22 -8.78
CA ARG A 82 0.76 15.22 -7.43
C ARG A 82 -0.27 14.85 -6.36
N LYS A 83 -1.53 15.21 -6.59
CA LYS A 83 -2.69 14.85 -5.73
C LYS A 83 -2.92 13.33 -5.65
N PHE A 84 -2.33 12.55 -6.56
CA PHE A 84 -2.27 11.09 -6.54
C PHE A 84 -0.92 10.58 -6.03
N ALA A 85 -0.43 11.08 -4.88
CA ALA A 85 0.70 10.49 -4.15
C ALA A 85 0.49 9.02 -3.68
N ALA A 86 -0.58 8.39 -4.15
CA ALA A 86 -1.02 7.04 -3.84
C ALA A 86 -0.37 6.02 -4.80
N ALA A 87 -0.57 4.73 -4.54
CA ALA A 87 0.05 3.67 -5.29
C ALA A 87 -0.41 3.66 -6.76
N HIS A 88 0.38 3.08 -7.67
CA HIS A 88 0.00 2.94 -9.08
C HIS A 88 -1.37 2.26 -9.26
N SER A 89 -1.71 1.33 -8.37
CA SER A 89 -3.01 0.66 -8.31
C SER A 89 -4.20 1.62 -8.14
N ASP A 90 -3.97 2.80 -7.56
CA ASP A 90 -5.05 3.73 -7.26
C ASP A 90 -5.41 4.61 -8.46
N TRP A 91 -4.45 4.98 -9.31
CA TRP A 91 -4.68 5.94 -10.40
C TRP A 91 -4.63 5.32 -11.79
N LYS A 92 -3.80 4.30 -12.04
CA LYS A 92 -3.68 3.69 -13.36
C LYS A 92 -4.98 3.04 -13.86
N PRO A 93 -5.77 2.33 -13.03
CA PRO A 93 -7.07 1.82 -13.48
C PRO A 93 -8.04 2.94 -13.85
N PHE A 94 -8.06 4.03 -13.08
CA PHE A 94 -8.91 5.18 -13.39
C PHE A 94 -8.50 5.83 -14.72
N LEU A 95 -7.20 6.02 -14.94
CA LEU A 95 -6.68 6.58 -16.19
C LEU A 95 -6.96 5.65 -17.39
N ALA A 96 -6.78 4.34 -17.20
CA ALA A 96 -7.12 3.34 -18.20
C ALA A 96 -8.60 3.46 -18.62
N HIS A 97 -9.49 3.62 -17.63
CA HIS A 97 -10.93 3.76 -17.85
C HIS A 97 -11.29 4.97 -18.71
N ILE A 98 -10.82 6.17 -18.34
CA ILE A 98 -11.15 7.41 -19.07
C ILE A 98 -10.48 7.47 -20.45
N LEU A 99 -9.47 6.64 -20.70
CA LEU A 99 -8.86 6.50 -22.02
C LEU A 99 -9.52 5.40 -22.86
N GLY A 100 -10.45 4.62 -22.31
CA GLY A 100 -11.18 3.57 -23.03
C GLY A 100 -10.54 2.17 -22.96
N PHE A 101 -9.56 1.97 -22.11
CA PHE A 101 -8.99 0.65 -21.80
C PHE A 101 -9.81 -0.07 -20.73
N ASP A 102 -9.65 -1.39 -20.65
CA ASP A 102 -10.33 -2.20 -19.64
C ASP A 102 -9.67 -2.03 -18.27
N ALA A 103 -10.22 -1.10 -17.49
CA ALA A 103 -9.73 -0.80 -16.15
C ALA A 103 -9.94 -1.92 -15.14
N GLN A 104 -10.90 -2.82 -15.38
CA GLN A 104 -11.14 -3.95 -14.48
C GLN A 104 -9.98 -4.94 -14.56
N LEU A 105 -9.47 -5.22 -15.76
CA LEU A 105 -8.27 -6.04 -15.92
C LEU A 105 -7.06 -5.44 -15.20
N VAL A 106 -6.84 -4.14 -15.34
CA VAL A 106 -5.73 -3.43 -14.69
C VAL A 106 -5.87 -3.48 -13.16
N ALA A 107 -7.07 -3.23 -12.63
CA ALA A 107 -7.33 -3.29 -11.19
C ALA A 107 -7.15 -4.70 -10.63
N GLN A 108 -7.66 -5.72 -11.31
CA GLN A 108 -7.51 -7.13 -10.91
C GLN A 108 -6.04 -7.56 -10.94
N HIS A 109 -5.25 -7.11 -11.92
CA HIS A 109 -3.83 -7.41 -12.00
C HIS A 109 -3.07 -6.88 -10.77
N TYR A 110 -3.31 -5.62 -10.38
CA TYR A 110 -2.73 -5.04 -9.16
C TYR A 110 -3.17 -5.76 -7.89
N GLU A 111 -4.44 -6.14 -7.79
CA GLU A 111 -4.96 -6.89 -6.65
C GLU A 111 -4.29 -8.27 -6.53
N LYS A 112 -4.12 -8.98 -7.65
CA LYS A 112 -3.42 -10.28 -7.67
C LYS A 112 -1.95 -10.16 -7.31
N GLU A 113 -1.28 -9.09 -7.73
CA GLU A 113 0.10 -8.80 -7.36
C GLU A 113 0.25 -8.54 -5.85
N LYS A 114 -0.69 -7.80 -5.26
CA LYS A 114 -0.73 -7.57 -3.81
C LYS A 114 -0.94 -8.88 -3.06
N GLN A 115 -1.93 -9.69 -3.45
CA GLN A 115 -2.19 -11.01 -2.86
C GLN A 115 -0.96 -11.93 -2.96
N LEU A 116 -0.30 -11.94 -4.11
CA LEU A 116 0.92 -12.73 -4.33
C LEU A 116 2.02 -12.31 -3.36
N THR A 117 2.25 -11.00 -3.20
CA THR A 117 3.26 -10.43 -2.29
C THR A 117 2.97 -10.80 -0.83
N GLU A 118 1.72 -10.70 -0.40
CA GLU A 118 1.29 -11.07 0.96
C GLU A 118 1.49 -12.57 1.24
N LYS A 119 1.14 -13.43 0.27
CA LYS A 119 1.31 -14.89 0.39
C LYS A 119 2.78 -15.29 0.38
N GLN A 120 3.62 -14.66 -0.45
CA GLN A 120 5.06 -14.86 -0.47
C GLN A 120 5.71 -14.43 0.85
N SER A 121 5.33 -13.28 1.39
CA SER A 121 5.78 -12.81 2.71
C SER A 121 5.41 -13.82 3.81
N THR A 122 4.15 -14.30 3.82
CA THR A 122 3.69 -15.31 4.78
C THR A 122 4.49 -16.62 4.66
N ALA A 123 4.76 -17.07 3.43
CA ALA A 123 5.55 -18.27 3.19
C ALA A 123 7.01 -18.10 3.67
N GLN A 124 7.58 -16.90 3.50
CA GLN A 124 8.92 -16.60 3.97
C GLN A 124 9.00 -16.58 5.51
N THR A 125 8.01 -16.02 6.19
CA THR A 125 7.94 -16.06 7.67
C THR A 125 7.92 -17.49 8.20
N ILE A 126 7.10 -18.38 7.60
CA ILE A 126 7.05 -19.80 7.99
C ILE A 126 8.39 -20.50 7.69
N LYS A 127 9.06 -20.16 6.58
CA LYS A 127 10.39 -20.69 6.26
C LYS A 127 11.44 -20.30 7.31
N ASN A 128 11.38 -19.06 7.79
CA ASN A 128 12.26 -18.55 8.84
C ASN A 128 12.00 -19.26 10.18
N GLU A 129 10.73 -19.48 10.56
CA GLU A 129 10.35 -20.23 11.77
C GLU A 129 10.85 -21.69 11.75
N LEU A 130 10.92 -22.31 10.56
CA LEU A 130 11.44 -23.65 10.35
C LEU A 130 12.99 -23.75 10.38
N GLY A 131 13.71 -22.62 10.54
CA GLY A 131 15.18 -22.61 10.56
C GLY A 131 15.81 -22.84 9.18
N GLY A 132 15.09 -22.53 8.09
CA GLY A 132 15.63 -22.43 6.73
C GLY A 132 16.11 -23.72 6.04
N SER A 133 16.23 -24.83 6.76
CA SER A 133 16.96 -26.04 6.32
C SER A 133 16.10 -27.30 6.17
N ILE A 134 14.82 -27.23 6.52
CA ILE A 134 13.91 -28.37 6.48
C ILE A 134 12.99 -28.22 5.26
N GLU A 135 13.34 -28.89 4.16
CA GLU A 135 12.58 -28.78 2.91
C GLU A 135 11.85 -30.07 2.50
N ASP A 136 12.18 -31.22 3.09
CA ASP A 136 11.63 -32.51 2.67
C ASP A 136 10.61 -33.08 3.67
N ILE A 137 9.33 -32.95 3.31
CA ILE A 137 8.18 -33.53 4.03
C ILE A 137 8.35 -35.04 4.18
N SER A 138 8.79 -35.72 3.13
CA SER A 138 8.91 -37.19 3.07
C SER A 138 9.90 -37.69 4.13
N LYS A 139 10.98 -36.94 4.34
CA LYS A 139 11.99 -37.25 5.37
C LYS A 139 11.42 -37.09 6.78
N ILE A 140 10.65 -36.03 7.05
CA ILE A 140 10.02 -35.85 8.36
C ILE A 140 8.97 -36.94 8.61
N GLU A 141 8.12 -37.25 7.62
CA GLU A 141 7.14 -38.32 7.75
C GLU A 141 7.81 -39.68 8.03
N GLY A 142 8.90 -39.98 7.34
CA GLY A 142 9.68 -41.19 7.57
C GLY A 142 10.29 -41.26 8.98
N ILE A 143 10.94 -40.17 9.44
CA ILE A 143 11.51 -40.12 10.79
C ILE A 143 10.41 -40.21 11.85
N LEU A 144 9.31 -39.49 11.66
CA LEU A 144 8.16 -39.50 12.56
C LEU A 144 7.60 -40.92 12.71
N LEU A 145 7.39 -41.63 11.61
CA LEU A 145 6.93 -43.02 11.61
C LEU A 145 7.88 -43.94 12.38
N LEU A 146 9.19 -43.84 12.12
CA LEU A 146 10.20 -44.65 12.80
C LEU A 146 10.22 -44.37 14.31
N LYS A 147 10.18 -43.10 14.71
CA LYS A 147 10.17 -42.66 16.11
C LYS A 147 8.89 -43.09 16.83
N GLN A 148 7.73 -42.99 16.18
CA GLN A 148 6.46 -43.49 16.71
C GLN A 148 6.48 -45.01 16.91
N LYS A 149 7.04 -45.76 15.95
CA LYS A 149 7.19 -47.23 16.09
C LYS A 149 8.18 -47.62 17.18
N GLU A 150 9.27 -46.88 17.35
CA GLU A 150 10.19 -47.07 18.46
C GLU A 150 9.49 -46.79 19.81
N ALA A 151 8.66 -45.75 19.86
CA ALA A 151 7.90 -45.35 21.05
C ALA A 151 6.87 -46.42 21.42
N GLU A 152 6.14 -46.96 20.45
CA GLU A 152 5.24 -48.10 20.67
C GLU A 152 5.97 -49.33 21.23
N LYS A 153 7.17 -49.66 20.70
CA LYS A 153 7.96 -50.81 21.17
C LYS A 153 8.44 -50.60 22.60
N LYS A 154 9.00 -49.42 22.92
CA LYS A 154 9.45 -49.08 24.27
C LYS A 154 8.31 -49.00 25.26
N GLN A 155 7.15 -48.47 24.85
CA GLN A 155 5.93 -48.47 25.65
C GLN A 155 5.48 -49.89 25.98
N LYS A 156 5.41 -50.79 24.99
CA LYS A 156 5.09 -52.21 25.23
C LYS A 156 6.07 -52.90 26.16
N LEU A 157 7.37 -52.57 26.06
CA LEU A 157 8.38 -53.07 26.99
C LEU A 157 8.10 -52.59 28.41
N LEU A 158 7.84 -51.29 28.61
CA LEU A 158 7.48 -50.70 29.89
C LEU A 158 6.19 -51.32 30.48
N ASP A 159 5.16 -51.52 29.65
CA ASP A 159 3.87 -52.09 30.06
C ASP A 159 3.99 -53.57 30.47
N ALA A 160 4.95 -54.30 29.89
CA ALA A 160 5.22 -55.70 30.18
C ALA A 160 6.07 -55.92 31.45
N PHE A 161 6.59 -54.87 32.08
CA PHE A 161 7.23 -54.99 33.41
C PHE A 161 6.16 -55.33 34.47
N ASP A 162 5.89 -56.63 34.67
CA ASP A 162 5.02 -57.13 35.73
C ASP A 162 5.77 -57.22 37.07
N PHE A 163 5.68 -56.18 37.89
CA PHE A 163 6.12 -56.20 39.28
C PHE A 163 5.21 -57.13 40.10
N ARG A 164 5.63 -58.36 40.38
CA ARG A 164 4.82 -59.30 41.18
C ARG A 164 4.93 -59.04 42.68
N ALA A 165 3.77 -58.67 43.23
CA ALA A 165 3.21 -58.82 44.59
C ALA A 165 4.24 -58.92 45.73
N GLN A 166 4.33 -57.92 46.62
CA GLN A 166 3.33 -57.74 47.68
C GLN A 166 3.40 -56.31 48.30
N ASP A 167 3.23 -55.26 47.48
CA ASP A 167 3.00 -53.86 47.95
C ASP A 167 2.37 -52.99 46.83
N LYS A 168 1.47 -53.60 46.05
CA LYS A 168 1.15 -53.19 44.66
C LYS A 168 0.20 -51.99 44.52
N HIS A 169 -0.52 -51.57 45.56
CA HIS A 169 -1.54 -50.50 45.42
C HIS A 169 -1.04 -49.12 45.84
N SER A 170 -0.36 -49.01 46.97
CA SER A 170 0.12 -47.73 47.50
C SER A 170 1.34 -47.23 46.72
N THR A 171 2.29 -48.11 46.39
CA THR A 171 3.51 -47.73 45.66
C THR A 171 3.22 -47.40 44.20
N LYS A 172 2.25 -48.06 43.56
CA LYS A 172 1.86 -47.77 42.17
C LYS A 172 1.21 -46.39 42.04
N GLN A 173 0.24 -46.06 42.90
CA GLN A 173 -0.38 -44.73 42.89
C GLN A 173 0.65 -43.62 43.14
N LEU A 174 1.59 -43.85 44.08
CA LEU A 174 2.62 -42.86 44.39
C LEU A 174 3.66 -42.70 43.26
N VAL A 175 3.95 -43.77 42.49
CA VAL A 175 4.83 -43.70 41.31
C VAL A 175 4.11 -43.04 40.13
N ASP A 176 2.83 -43.35 39.90
CA ASP A 176 2.02 -42.72 38.86
C ASP A 176 1.90 -41.20 39.10
N ASP A 177 1.67 -40.77 40.35
CA ASP A 177 1.68 -39.35 40.74
C ASP A 177 3.04 -38.68 40.50
N ILE A 178 4.15 -39.38 40.79
CA ILE A 178 5.50 -38.87 40.53
C ILE A 178 5.75 -38.76 39.02
N ASP A 179 5.28 -39.72 38.21
CA ASP A 179 5.44 -39.71 36.76
C ASP A 179 4.61 -38.60 36.10
N GLU A 180 3.38 -38.35 36.57
CA GLU A 180 2.59 -37.20 36.14
C GLU A 180 3.28 -35.87 36.50
N ARG A 181 3.84 -35.78 37.71
CA ARG A 181 4.59 -34.59 38.16
C ARG A 181 5.84 -34.37 37.32
N ILE A 182 6.57 -35.44 36.98
CA ILE A 182 7.75 -35.39 36.11
C ILE A 182 7.34 -34.96 34.69
N ALA A 183 6.23 -35.44 34.15
CA ALA A 183 5.73 -35.05 32.84
C ALA A 183 5.37 -33.55 32.80
N ALA A 184 4.68 -33.05 33.84
CA ALA A 184 4.34 -31.64 33.99
C ALA A 184 5.59 -30.75 34.09
N LEU A 185 6.54 -31.11 34.95
CA LEU A 185 7.82 -30.38 35.11
C LEU A 185 8.67 -30.40 33.83
N ASN A 186 8.62 -31.47 33.03
CA ASN A 186 9.31 -31.51 31.73
C ASN A 186 8.65 -30.60 30.69
N ALA A 187 7.32 -30.52 30.65
CA ALA A 187 6.59 -29.59 29.79
C ALA A 187 6.90 -28.13 30.18
N GLU A 188 6.94 -27.83 31.48
CA GLU A 188 7.31 -26.53 32.01
C GLU A 188 8.78 -26.17 31.69
N ARG A 189 9.71 -27.13 31.88
CA ARG A 189 11.13 -26.97 31.50
C ARG A 189 11.29 -26.68 30.02
N TYR A 190 10.50 -27.32 29.15
CA TYR A 190 10.52 -27.05 27.71
C TYR A 190 10.04 -25.63 27.40
N SER A 191 8.93 -25.21 28.00
CA SER A 191 8.41 -23.84 27.86
C SER A 191 9.44 -22.78 28.29
N LEU A 192 10.06 -22.98 29.45
CA LEU A 192 11.06 -22.06 29.99
C LEU A 192 12.35 -22.03 29.15
N ASN A 193 12.80 -23.16 28.60
CA ASN A 193 13.94 -23.17 27.67
C ASN A 193 13.62 -22.43 26.36
N GLN A 194 12.39 -22.53 25.86
CA GLN A 194 11.96 -21.76 24.70
C GLN A 194 11.88 -20.27 25.03
N ASN A 195 11.39 -19.90 26.22
CA ASN A 195 11.40 -18.50 26.66
C ASN A 195 12.83 -17.97 26.79
N LYS A 196 13.73 -18.74 27.42
CA LYS A 196 15.16 -18.42 27.50
C LYS A 196 15.78 -18.19 26.13
N LYS A 197 15.48 -19.05 25.15
CA LYS A 197 15.99 -18.89 23.78
C LYS A 197 15.50 -17.59 23.13
N LYS A 198 14.21 -17.25 23.30
CA LYS A 198 13.66 -15.96 22.82
C LYS A 198 14.34 -14.78 23.49
N ILE A 199 14.49 -14.81 24.81
CA ILE A 199 15.17 -13.75 25.59
C ILE A 199 16.61 -13.57 25.10
N ILE A 200 17.35 -14.66 24.87
CA ILE A 200 18.73 -14.59 24.34
C ILE A 200 18.76 -13.98 22.93
N THR A 201 17.90 -14.45 22.02
CA THR A 201 17.82 -13.89 20.67
C THR A 201 17.45 -12.41 20.68
N SER A 202 16.50 -11.99 21.52
CA SER A 202 16.16 -10.57 21.69
C SER A 202 17.31 -9.74 22.28
N LEU A 203 18.10 -10.30 23.20
CA LEU A 203 19.31 -9.67 23.74
C LEU A 203 20.45 -9.57 22.70
N GLU A 204 20.51 -10.49 21.72
CA GLU A 204 21.50 -10.48 20.62
C GLU A 204 21.10 -9.53 19.48
N GLU A 205 19.80 -9.37 19.21
CA GLU A 205 19.26 -8.54 18.13
C GLU A 205 19.17 -7.04 18.48
N ASP A 206 19.22 -6.66 19.77
CA ASP A 206 19.06 -5.26 20.22
C ASP A 206 20.28 -4.34 19.92
N GLN A 207 21.24 -4.75 19.09
CA GLN A 207 22.31 -3.86 18.59
C GLN A 207 21.92 -3.13 17.30
N ILE A 208 21.00 -2.17 17.38
CA ILE A 208 20.86 -1.17 16.32
C ILE A 208 21.96 -0.10 16.53
N LEU A 209 23.12 -0.31 15.92
CA LEU A 209 24.18 0.69 15.82
C LEU A 209 23.87 1.66 14.67
N PHE A 210 22.99 2.63 14.90
CA PHE A 210 22.82 3.75 13.97
C PHE A 210 24.02 4.71 14.13
N ASN A 211 24.85 4.84 13.08
CA ASN A 211 26.01 5.72 13.07
C ASN A 211 25.65 7.08 12.44
N PRO A 212 25.54 8.17 13.23
CA PRO A 212 25.16 9.50 12.74
C PRO A 212 26.13 10.04 11.69
N ASP A 213 27.41 9.67 11.77
CA ASP A 213 28.43 10.21 10.89
C ASP A 213 28.40 9.51 9.52
N GLU A 214 27.92 8.26 9.44
CA GLU A 214 27.65 7.58 8.16
C GLU A 214 26.39 8.14 7.50
N ALA A 215 25.32 8.37 8.27
CA ALA A 215 24.14 9.04 7.78
C ALA A 215 24.49 10.44 7.26
N GLN A 216 25.28 11.22 8.01
CA GLN A 216 25.72 12.55 7.61
C GLN A 216 26.47 12.53 6.26
N ARG A 217 27.39 11.58 6.04
CA ARG A 217 28.09 11.44 4.75
C ARG A 217 27.14 11.08 3.61
N LEU A 218 26.21 10.15 3.83
CA LEU A 218 25.24 9.73 2.82
C LEU A 218 24.32 10.89 2.39
N PHE A 219 23.90 11.74 3.32
CA PHE A 219 23.05 12.89 3.02
C PHE A 219 23.82 14.08 2.44
N GLU A 220 25.10 14.26 2.79
CA GLU A 220 26.00 15.19 2.12
C GLU A 220 26.23 14.80 0.65
N GLU A 221 26.36 13.50 0.35
CA GLU A 221 26.44 12.97 -1.02
C GLU A 221 25.18 13.23 -1.85
N VAL A 222 24.01 13.35 -1.21
CA VAL A 222 22.72 13.68 -1.85
C VAL A 222 22.47 15.21 -1.85
N GLY A 223 23.46 16.01 -1.46
CA GLY A 223 23.41 17.48 -1.52
C GLY A 223 22.60 18.16 -0.42
N VAL A 224 22.28 17.43 0.67
CA VAL A 224 21.54 17.96 1.82
C VAL A 224 22.54 18.35 2.92
N LEU A 225 22.78 19.65 3.11
CA LEU A 225 23.57 20.16 4.23
C LEU A 225 22.71 20.24 5.49
N PHE A 226 23.02 19.43 6.51
CA PHE A 226 22.32 19.49 7.79
C PHE A 226 22.84 20.63 8.66
N ASN A 227 22.03 21.67 8.87
CA ASN A 227 22.25 22.61 9.96
C ASN A 227 22.05 21.87 11.29
N GLY A 228 23.02 21.97 12.21
CA GLY A 228 23.27 21.08 13.36
C GLY A 228 22.13 20.81 14.38
N GLN A 229 20.93 21.30 14.14
CA GLN A 229 19.71 20.99 14.90
C GLN A 229 19.24 19.54 14.64
N ILE A 230 19.29 19.08 13.38
CA ILE A 230 18.94 17.69 13.01
C ILE A 230 19.94 16.68 13.61
N LYS A 231 21.24 17.03 13.68
CA LYS A 231 22.25 16.18 14.35
C LYS A 231 21.94 16.02 15.85
N LYS A 232 21.46 17.07 16.51
CA LYS A 232 20.97 16.98 17.90
C LYS A 232 19.72 16.11 18.02
N ASP A 233 18.76 16.23 17.10
CA ASP A 233 17.54 15.43 17.13
C ASP A 233 17.82 13.95 16.88
N PHE A 234 18.73 13.61 15.96
CA PHE A 234 19.19 12.23 15.76
C PHE A 234 19.99 11.72 16.96
N GLN A 235 20.87 12.54 17.55
CA GLN A 235 21.57 12.16 18.78
C GLN A 235 20.60 11.96 19.95
N GLN A 236 19.55 12.76 20.05
CA GLN A 236 18.48 12.57 21.04
C GLN A 236 17.66 11.31 20.75
N LEU A 237 17.35 11.01 19.49
CA LEU A 237 16.65 9.79 19.08
C LEU A 237 17.49 8.54 19.37
N ILE A 238 18.81 8.63 19.16
CA ILE A 238 19.77 7.56 19.48
C ILE A 238 19.91 7.42 20.99
N ALA A 239 19.99 8.52 21.74
CA ALA A 239 20.06 8.49 23.20
C ALA A 239 18.75 7.93 23.81
N PHE A 240 17.60 8.27 23.22
CA PHE A 240 16.29 7.75 23.62
C PHE A 240 16.13 6.26 23.28
N ASN A 241 16.47 5.86 22.05
CA ASN A 241 16.48 4.45 21.67
C ASN A 241 17.46 3.67 22.55
N ARG A 242 18.65 4.22 22.82
CA ARG A 242 19.64 3.60 23.72
C ARG A 242 19.12 3.49 25.15
N ALA A 243 18.46 4.51 25.69
CA ALA A 243 17.85 4.44 27.01
C ALA A 243 16.74 3.38 27.09
N ILE A 244 15.88 3.28 26.07
CA ILE A 244 14.84 2.25 25.97
C ILE A 244 15.46 0.86 25.80
N THR A 245 16.48 0.73 24.96
CA THR A 245 17.20 -0.53 24.74
C THR A 245 17.93 -0.96 26.00
N ASP A 246 18.56 -0.04 26.74
CA ASP A 246 19.25 -0.33 28.00
C ASP A 246 18.25 -0.73 29.10
N GLU A 247 17.11 -0.05 29.23
CA GLU A 247 16.02 -0.44 30.16
C GLU A 247 15.44 -1.82 29.78
N ARG A 248 15.13 -2.04 28.50
CA ARG A 248 14.63 -3.33 28.00
C ARG A 248 15.64 -4.45 28.18
N GLN A 249 16.92 -4.18 27.94
CA GLN A 249 18.02 -5.12 28.16
C GLN A 249 18.13 -5.48 29.64
N GLY A 250 17.94 -4.50 30.54
CA GLY A 250 17.82 -4.72 31.98
C GLY A 250 16.68 -5.67 32.32
N TYR A 251 15.46 -5.40 31.84
CA TYR A 251 14.30 -6.27 32.04
C TYR A 251 14.51 -7.69 31.48
N LEU A 252 15.05 -7.80 30.26
CA LEU A 252 15.35 -9.10 29.63
C LEU A 252 16.45 -9.86 30.38
N GLN A 253 17.43 -9.17 30.99
CA GLN A 253 18.45 -9.80 31.82
C GLN A 253 17.89 -10.27 33.16
N GLU A 254 17.02 -9.49 33.80
CA GLU A 254 16.30 -9.90 35.01
C GLU A 254 15.40 -11.12 34.72
N GLU A 255 14.60 -11.07 33.65
CA GLU A 255 13.76 -12.19 33.21
C GLU A 255 14.61 -13.43 32.87
N ARG A 256 15.79 -13.25 32.25
CA ARG A 256 16.73 -14.36 32.00
C ARG A 256 17.19 -15.00 33.31
N VAL A 257 17.55 -14.19 34.31
CA VAL A 257 17.99 -14.69 35.61
C VAL A 257 16.87 -15.43 36.33
N GLU A 258 15.64 -14.92 36.27
CA GLU A 258 14.46 -15.60 36.83
C GLU A 258 14.18 -16.93 36.13
N VAL A 259 14.16 -16.95 34.80
CA VAL A 259 13.96 -18.17 34.00
C VAL A 259 15.08 -19.19 34.25
N GLU A 260 16.34 -18.74 34.42
CA GLU A 260 17.46 -19.62 34.76
C GLU A 260 17.36 -20.18 36.18
N ALA A 261 16.96 -19.36 37.15
CA ALA A 261 16.72 -19.80 38.53
C ALA A 261 15.58 -20.83 38.58
N GLU A 262 14.53 -20.61 37.81
CA GLU A 262 13.37 -21.48 37.70
C GLU A 262 13.71 -22.81 36.99
N LEU A 263 14.46 -22.76 35.89
CA LEU A 263 15.02 -23.95 35.24
C LEU A 263 15.92 -24.75 36.19
N LYS A 264 16.71 -24.07 37.03
CA LYS A 264 17.54 -24.70 38.04
C LYS A 264 16.69 -25.38 39.12
N ARG A 265 15.63 -24.71 39.60
CA ARG A 265 14.64 -25.24 40.54
C ARG A 265 13.97 -26.50 39.98
N ILE A 266 13.43 -26.42 38.76
CA ILE A 266 12.77 -27.54 38.09
C ILE A 266 13.75 -28.69 37.86
N ASN A 267 14.99 -28.43 37.46
CA ASN A 267 15.99 -29.50 37.32
C ASN A 267 16.35 -30.15 38.67
N THR A 268 16.42 -29.38 39.77
CA THR A 268 16.59 -29.95 41.10
C THR A 268 15.38 -30.76 41.55
N GLU A 269 14.16 -30.32 41.22
CA GLU A 269 12.93 -31.05 41.53
C GLU A 269 12.82 -32.33 40.70
N LEU A 270 13.11 -32.29 39.40
CA LEU A 270 13.21 -33.46 38.53
C LEU A 270 14.27 -34.46 39.02
N ASN A 271 15.42 -33.98 39.50
CA ASN A 271 16.47 -34.85 40.06
C ASN A 271 16.03 -35.48 41.39
N THR A 272 15.36 -34.73 42.27
CA THR A 272 14.88 -35.25 43.56
C THR A 272 13.70 -36.20 43.39
N LEU A 273 12.73 -35.88 42.52
CA LEU A 273 11.65 -36.78 42.13
C LEU A 273 12.19 -38.01 41.40
N GLY A 274 13.17 -37.85 40.51
CA GLY A 274 13.87 -38.96 39.86
C GLY A 274 14.61 -39.87 40.84
N LYS A 275 15.19 -39.30 41.92
CA LYS A 275 15.82 -40.06 43.00
C LYS A 275 14.80 -40.76 43.90
N LYS A 276 13.72 -40.08 44.30
CA LYS A 276 12.61 -40.67 45.08
C LYS A 276 11.91 -41.79 44.31
N ARG A 277 11.62 -41.57 43.01
CA ARG A 277 11.12 -42.60 42.08
C ARG A 277 12.08 -43.79 42.06
N SER A 278 13.37 -43.52 42.04
CA SER A 278 14.42 -44.54 42.04
C SER A 278 14.53 -45.33 43.34
N GLU A 279 14.35 -44.69 44.49
CA GLU A 279 14.40 -45.32 45.81
C GLU A 279 13.12 -46.15 46.09
N MET A 280 11.95 -45.67 45.66
CA MET A 280 10.69 -46.41 45.82
C MET A 280 10.60 -47.64 44.92
N LEU A 281 11.21 -47.57 43.73
CA LEU A 281 11.21 -48.69 42.78
C LEU A 281 12.36 -49.68 43.03
N SER A 282 13.46 -49.27 43.68
CA SER A 282 14.54 -50.18 44.11
C SER A 282 14.10 -51.13 45.24
N PHE A 283 13.07 -50.76 45.99
CA PHE A 283 12.46 -51.60 47.03
C PHE A 283 11.67 -52.80 46.44
N LEU A 284 11.27 -52.75 45.16
CA LEU A 284 10.34 -53.70 44.55
C LEU A 284 10.98 -54.81 43.69
N SER A 285 12.28 -54.76 43.36
CA SER A 285 12.99 -55.87 42.67
C SER A 285 14.51 -55.65 42.59
N GLY A 286 15.27 -56.72 42.34
CA GLY A 286 16.74 -56.73 42.25
C GLY A 286 17.32 -55.64 41.34
N THR A 287 18.44 -55.06 41.79
CA THR A 287 19.12 -53.85 41.32
C THR A 287 19.35 -53.72 39.80
N ASP A 288 19.33 -54.81 39.03
CA ASP A 288 19.58 -54.79 37.57
C ASP A 288 18.33 -54.49 36.72
N ILE A 289 17.13 -54.86 37.19
CA ILE A 289 15.86 -54.71 36.44
C ILE A 289 15.39 -53.25 36.48
N PHE A 290 15.61 -52.59 37.63
CA PHE A 290 15.25 -51.20 37.84
C PHE A 290 16.08 -50.22 36.99
N GLY A 291 17.39 -50.45 36.86
CA GLY A 291 18.27 -49.63 36.01
C GLY A 291 17.81 -49.61 34.55
N LYS A 292 17.38 -50.78 34.03
CA LYS A 292 16.83 -50.93 32.68
C LYS A 292 15.48 -50.22 32.51
N TYR A 293 14.58 -50.31 33.49
CA TYR A 293 13.30 -49.58 33.46
C TYR A 293 13.51 -48.06 33.39
N LYS A 294 14.38 -47.52 34.26
CA LYS A 294 14.70 -46.09 34.30
C LYS A 294 15.27 -45.61 32.96
N GLN A 295 16.21 -46.38 32.40
CA GLN A 295 16.80 -46.05 31.10
C GLN A 295 15.74 -46.00 29.99
N VAL A 296 14.87 -47.00 29.89
CA VAL A 296 13.81 -47.04 28.86
C VAL A 296 12.78 -45.92 29.07
N SER A 297 12.46 -45.57 30.32
CA SER A 297 11.56 -44.46 30.66
C SER A 297 12.14 -43.10 30.26
N ASP A 298 13.41 -42.83 30.58
CA ASP A 298 14.09 -41.59 30.23
C ASP A 298 14.24 -41.46 28.70
N GLU A 299 14.55 -42.56 28.01
CA GLU A 299 14.54 -42.63 26.55
C GLU A 299 13.13 -42.43 25.95
N MET A 300 12.06 -42.83 26.65
CA MET A 300 10.69 -42.60 26.19
C MET A 300 10.30 -41.12 26.29
N VAL A 301 10.74 -40.42 27.33
CA VAL A 301 10.51 -38.97 27.49
C VAL A 301 11.18 -38.20 26.36
N THR A 302 12.45 -38.49 26.05
CA THR A 302 13.15 -37.85 24.93
C THR A 302 12.49 -38.18 23.59
N LEU A 303 12.10 -39.44 23.38
CA LEU A 303 11.43 -39.88 22.18
C LEU A 303 10.06 -39.21 21.95
N ARG A 304 9.26 -39.03 23.01
CA ARG A 304 7.99 -38.28 22.93
C ARG A 304 8.21 -36.79 22.63
N ALA A 305 9.26 -36.19 23.18
CA ALA A 305 9.62 -34.81 22.88
C ALA A 305 10.05 -34.64 21.40
N ASP A 306 10.85 -35.58 20.88
CA ASP A 306 11.24 -35.63 19.46
C ASP A 306 10.02 -35.75 18.54
N ILE A 307 9.08 -36.66 18.86
CA ILE A 307 7.84 -36.85 18.09
C ILE A 307 7.02 -35.56 18.04
N THR A 308 6.81 -34.92 19.19
CA THR A 308 6.07 -33.63 19.27
C THR A 308 6.72 -32.55 18.41
N SER A 309 8.06 -32.47 18.42
CA SER A 309 8.82 -31.52 17.60
C SER A 309 8.63 -31.79 16.10
N LEU A 310 8.74 -33.06 15.69
CA LEU A 310 8.55 -33.50 14.31
C LEU A 310 7.10 -33.27 13.82
N GLU A 311 6.10 -33.48 14.67
CA GLU A 311 4.70 -33.21 14.35
C GLU A 311 4.44 -31.72 14.10
N ARG A 312 5.06 -30.86 14.90
CA ARG A 312 5.00 -29.40 14.71
C ARG A 312 5.66 -28.99 13.39
N GLN A 313 6.86 -29.51 13.12
CA GLN A 313 7.56 -29.26 11.85
C GLN A 313 6.74 -29.73 10.64
N ARG A 314 6.12 -30.92 10.72
CA ARG A 314 5.20 -31.44 9.70
C ARG A 314 4.03 -30.48 9.46
N GLY A 315 3.42 -29.95 10.51
CA GLY A 315 2.32 -28.97 10.40
C GLY A 315 2.72 -27.71 9.62
N PHE A 316 3.88 -27.13 9.93
CA PHE A 316 4.41 -25.98 9.20
C PHE A 316 4.72 -26.30 7.73
N LEU A 317 5.29 -27.48 7.45
CA LEU A 317 5.57 -27.88 6.08
C LEU A 317 4.32 -28.08 5.23
N HIS A 318 3.26 -28.70 5.76
CA HIS A 318 1.99 -28.80 5.04
C HIS A 318 1.41 -27.42 4.74
N ARG A 319 1.46 -26.48 5.70
CA ARG A 319 1.02 -25.10 5.47
C ARG A 319 1.85 -24.42 4.38
N LEU A 320 3.17 -24.62 4.39
CA LEU A 320 4.08 -24.08 3.38
C LEU A 320 3.82 -24.69 1.99
N GLN A 321 3.47 -25.98 1.91
CA GLN A 321 3.06 -26.62 0.66
C GLN A 321 1.73 -26.06 0.12
N GLY A 322 0.76 -25.83 1.01
CA GLY A 322 -0.49 -25.15 0.67
C GLY A 322 -0.24 -23.76 0.09
N LEU A 323 0.56 -22.94 0.79
CA LEU A 323 0.94 -21.61 0.31
C LEU A 323 1.70 -21.65 -1.02
N ARG A 324 2.61 -22.61 -1.23
CA ARG A 324 3.29 -22.78 -2.52
C ARG A 324 2.30 -23.07 -3.66
N THR A 325 1.24 -23.83 -3.38
CA THR A 325 0.19 -24.12 -4.37
C THR A 325 -0.63 -22.87 -4.68
N GLU A 326 -1.04 -22.11 -3.64
CA GLU A 326 -1.74 -20.83 -3.81
C GLU A 326 -0.90 -19.81 -4.58
N ILE A 327 0.40 -19.69 -4.26
CA ILE A 327 1.34 -18.79 -4.95
C ILE A 327 1.43 -19.14 -6.44
N ARG A 328 1.48 -20.43 -6.79
CA ARG A 328 1.49 -20.88 -8.20
C ARG A 328 0.20 -20.48 -8.91
N ALA A 329 -0.96 -20.77 -8.31
CA ALA A 329 -2.26 -20.39 -8.87
C ALA A 329 -2.38 -18.87 -9.08
N LEU A 330 -2.00 -18.06 -8.08
CA LEU A 330 -1.99 -16.59 -8.21
C LEU A 330 -1.02 -16.09 -9.28
N THR A 331 0.13 -16.76 -9.44
CA THR A 331 1.11 -16.42 -10.50
C THR A 331 0.53 -16.69 -11.88
N GLU A 332 -0.15 -17.82 -12.07
CA GLU A 332 -0.83 -18.19 -13.31
C GLU A 332 -1.98 -17.22 -13.64
N GLU A 333 -2.84 -16.91 -12.66
CA GLU A 333 -3.93 -15.94 -12.82
C GLU A 333 -3.41 -14.55 -13.17
N ARG A 334 -2.34 -14.08 -12.51
CA ARG A 334 -1.69 -12.80 -12.83
C ARG A 334 -1.14 -12.80 -14.26
N GLY A 335 -0.50 -13.89 -14.68
CA GLY A 335 -0.01 -14.06 -16.05
C GLY A 335 -1.12 -14.01 -17.08
N HIS A 336 -2.26 -14.65 -16.81
CA HIS A 336 -3.44 -14.56 -17.68
C HIS A 336 -3.96 -13.11 -17.79
N LEU A 337 -4.06 -12.39 -16.67
CA LEU A 337 -4.48 -10.99 -16.66
C LEU A 337 -3.52 -10.11 -17.46
N GLN A 338 -2.21 -10.34 -17.36
CA GLN A 338 -1.21 -9.63 -18.16
C GLN A 338 -1.46 -9.82 -19.67
N THR A 339 -1.66 -11.06 -20.13
CA THR A 339 -1.98 -11.33 -21.55
C THR A 339 -3.29 -10.66 -21.99
N GLN A 340 -4.30 -10.61 -21.12
CA GLN A 340 -5.56 -9.92 -21.43
C GLN A 340 -5.37 -8.40 -21.51
N ILE A 341 -4.55 -7.80 -20.65
CA ILE A 341 -4.19 -6.38 -20.70
C ILE A 341 -3.46 -6.09 -22.02
N GLU A 342 -2.48 -6.90 -22.40
CA GLU A 342 -1.75 -6.76 -23.67
C GLU A 342 -2.71 -6.79 -24.87
N ALA A 343 -3.62 -7.77 -24.91
CA ALA A 343 -4.61 -7.88 -25.97
C ALA A 343 -5.61 -6.70 -25.99
N ASN A 344 -6.01 -6.21 -24.81
CA ASN A 344 -6.88 -5.03 -24.71
C ASN A 344 -6.18 -3.77 -25.25
N VAL A 345 -4.93 -3.54 -24.84
CA VAL A 345 -4.14 -2.39 -25.30
C VAL A 345 -3.93 -2.43 -26.81
N GLU A 346 -3.57 -3.60 -27.37
CA GLU A 346 -3.41 -3.76 -28.82
C GLU A 346 -4.71 -3.48 -29.58
N LYS A 347 -5.84 -4.00 -29.08
CA LYS A 347 -7.16 -3.76 -29.68
C LYS A 347 -7.52 -2.27 -29.68
N GLN A 348 -7.37 -1.58 -28.53
CA GLN A 348 -7.71 -0.16 -28.43
C GLN A 348 -6.77 0.73 -29.26
N ASN A 349 -5.50 0.35 -29.38
CA ASN A 349 -4.51 1.09 -30.18
C ASN A 349 -4.73 0.96 -31.68
N SER A 350 -5.15 -0.22 -32.16
CA SER A 350 -5.36 -0.53 -33.58
C SER A 350 -6.73 -0.12 -34.11
N ASP A 351 -7.74 -0.02 -33.24
CA ASP A 351 -9.07 0.46 -33.62
C ASP A 351 -9.08 1.98 -33.80
N GLN A 352 -9.30 2.44 -35.03
CA GLN A 352 -9.36 3.85 -35.39
C GLN A 352 -10.58 4.57 -34.80
N ASN A 353 -11.63 3.82 -34.45
CA ASN A 353 -12.85 4.35 -33.86
C ASN A 353 -12.87 4.22 -32.34
N SER A 354 -11.79 3.75 -31.72
CA SER A 354 -11.69 3.68 -30.26
C SER A 354 -11.69 5.07 -29.63
N LEU A 355 -12.15 5.14 -28.38
CA LEU A 355 -12.06 6.36 -27.57
C LEU A 355 -10.61 6.86 -27.48
N PHE A 356 -9.65 5.95 -27.27
CA PHE A 356 -8.23 6.31 -27.21
C PHE A 356 -7.72 6.91 -28.51
N SER A 357 -8.13 6.37 -29.67
CA SER A 357 -7.77 6.92 -30.98
C SER A 357 -8.32 8.34 -31.18
N ALA A 358 -9.57 8.60 -30.78
CA ALA A 358 -10.14 9.95 -30.81
C ALA A 358 -9.35 10.93 -29.91
N ILE A 359 -9.06 10.53 -28.66
CA ILE A 359 -8.27 11.34 -27.72
C ILE A 359 -6.88 11.66 -28.29
N ARG A 360 -6.20 10.66 -28.88
CA ARG A 360 -4.87 10.82 -29.48
C ARG A 360 -4.87 11.79 -30.66
N VAL A 361 -5.91 11.77 -31.49
CA VAL A 361 -6.08 12.73 -32.59
C VAL A 361 -6.29 14.14 -32.03
N PHE A 362 -7.25 14.33 -31.12
CA PHE A 362 -7.52 15.66 -30.54
C PHE A 362 -6.32 16.23 -29.78
N PHE A 363 -5.58 15.38 -29.09
CA PHE A 363 -4.35 15.75 -28.42
C PHE A 363 -3.30 16.26 -29.42
N SER A 364 -3.05 15.51 -30.50
CA SER A 364 -2.09 15.94 -31.53
C SER A 364 -2.54 17.22 -32.23
N GLU A 365 -3.84 17.36 -32.54
CA GLU A 365 -4.41 18.57 -33.16
C GLU A 365 -4.14 19.82 -32.30
N ILE A 366 -4.41 19.76 -30.99
CA ILE A 366 -4.15 20.89 -30.09
C ILE A 366 -2.67 21.26 -30.09
N VAL A 367 -1.78 20.28 -29.97
CA VAL A 367 -0.33 20.58 -29.90
C VAL A 367 0.18 21.15 -31.23
N GLU A 368 -0.25 20.58 -32.36
CA GLU A 368 0.14 21.02 -33.70
C GLU A 368 -0.33 22.46 -33.96
N GLU A 369 -1.56 22.82 -33.60
CA GLU A 369 -2.06 24.19 -33.75
C GLU A 369 -1.31 25.21 -32.88
N VAL A 370 -0.85 24.81 -31.68
CA VAL A 370 -0.19 25.74 -30.77
C VAL A 370 1.29 25.94 -31.12
N ILE A 371 2.02 24.87 -31.42
CA ILE A 371 3.49 24.93 -31.58
C ILE A 371 4.02 24.46 -32.93
N ASP A 372 3.15 24.15 -33.90
CA ASP A 372 3.52 23.68 -35.24
C ASP A 372 4.37 22.39 -35.20
N ARG A 373 4.05 21.50 -34.26
CA ARG A 373 4.66 20.18 -34.11
C ARG A 373 3.63 19.14 -33.71
N LYS A 374 3.78 17.94 -34.24
CA LYS A 374 2.94 16.81 -33.86
C LYS A 374 3.33 16.28 -32.49
N ALA A 375 2.35 15.73 -31.79
CA ALA A 375 2.58 15.04 -30.53
C ALA A 375 1.91 13.67 -30.53
N LEU A 376 2.56 12.70 -29.90
CA LEU A 376 2.05 11.34 -29.80
C LEU A 376 1.70 11.03 -28.35
N LEU A 377 0.47 10.56 -28.18
CA LEU A 377 0.02 9.90 -26.96
C LEU A 377 0.16 8.38 -27.15
N SER A 378 0.90 7.70 -26.28
CA SER A 378 1.08 6.25 -26.34
C SER A 378 0.78 5.57 -25.00
N VAL A 379 0.16 4.38 -25.10
CA VAL A 379 -0.12 3.51 -23.95
C VAL A 379 0.35 2.11 -24.29
N SER A 380 1.18 1.55 -23.42
CA SER A 380 1.77 0.22 -23.59
C SER A 380 1.92 -0.49 -22.25
N PRO A 381 1.73 -1.81 -22.16
CA PRO A 381 2.12 -2.58 -20.99
C PRO A 381 3.65 -2.67 -20.90
N ASN A 382 4.20 -2.60 -19.70
CA ASN A 382 5.60 -2.86 -19.44
C ASN A 382 5.87 -4.37 -19.26
N GLN A 383 7.13 -4.74 -18.97
CA GLN A 383 7.54 -6.14 -18.83
C GLN A 383 6.78 -6.92 -17.74
N VAL A 384 6.18 -6.23 -16.77
CA VAL A 384 5.40 -6.83 -15.68
C VAL A 384 3.89 -6.63 -15.84
N GLY A 385 3.42 -6.21 -17.02
CA GLY A 385 2.00 -6.07 -17.35
C GLY A 385 1.34 -4.79 -16.85
N HIS A 386 2.09 -3.84 -16.28
CA HIS A 386 1.54 -2.55 -15.86
C HIS A 386 1.48 -1.58 -17.04
N LEU A 387 0.40 -0.81 -17.15
CA LEU A 387 0.30 0.24 -18.17
C LEU A 387 1.30 1.37 -17.94
N GLU A 388 2.00 1.75 -19.00
CA GLU A 388 2.81 2.96 -19.12
C GLU A 388 2.13 3.93 -20.08
N PHE A 389 2.09 5.20 -19.70
CA PHE A 389 1.50 6.28 -20.47
C PHE A 389 2.62 7.25 -20.84
N LYS A 390 2.71 7.64 -22.11
CA LYS A 390 3.72 8.58 -22.59
C LYS A 390 3.09 9.62 -23.50
N ALA A 391 3.59 10.85 -23.40
CA ALA A 391 3.23 11.98 -24.24
C ALA A 391 4.53 12.59 -24.75
N GLU A 392 4.73 12.54 -26.06
CA GLU A 392 6.01 12.88 -26.71
C GLU A 392 5.76 13.90 -27.83
N ILE A 393 6.62 14.91 -27.96
CA ILE A 393 6.61 15.83 -29.10
C ILE A 393 7.49 15.23 -30.19
N LEU A 394 6.97 15.15 -31.40
CA LEU A 394 7.65 14.56 -32.54
C LEU A 394 8.40 15.62 -33.36
N ASP A 395 9.48 15.20 -34.02
CA ASP A 395 10.10 15.96 -35.09
C ASP A 395 9.36 15.76 -36.43
N GLU A 396 9.80 16.45 -37.49
CA GLU A 396 9.23 16.33 -38.84
C GLU A 396 9.32 14.90 -39.42
N SER A 397 10.24 14.08 -38.89
CA SER A 397 10.43 12.68 -39.28
C SER A 397 9.62 11.70 -38.42
N GLY A 398 8.87 12.20 -37.43
CA GLY A 398 8.07 11.39 -36.52
C GLY A 398 8.83 10.78 -35.34
N ASN A 399 10.08 11.18 -35.08
CA ASN A 399 10.84 10.70 -33.93
C ASN A 399 10.55 11.54 -32.68
N ALA A 400 10.56 10.89 -31.51
CA ALA A 400 10.42 11.57 -30.24
C ALA A 400 11.58 12.56 -30.01
N THR A 401 11.24 13.78 -29.61
CA THR A 401 12.19 14.83 -29.25
C THR A 401 12.20 15.06 -27.75
N SER A 402 13.31 15.53 -27.19
CA SER A 402 13.41 15.90 -25.78
C SER A 402 12.69 17.21 -25.42
N ALA A 403 11.92 17.79 -26.34
CA ALA A 403 11.25 19.07 -26.14
C ALA A 403 10.15 18.98 -25.07
N ASP A 404 9.53 17.80 -24.93
CA ASP A 404 8.53 17.50 -23.91
C ASP A 404 9.09 17.57 -22.48
N LEU A 405 10.40 17.37 -22.28
CA LEU A 405 11.06 17.46 -20.97
C LEU A 405 11.13 18.91 -20.44
N GLY A 406 10.95 19.91 -21.29
CA GLY A 406 10.91 21.32 -20.87
C GLY A 406 9.61 21.67 -20.16
N HIS A 407 9.70 22.44 -19.07
CA HIS A 407 8.54 22.86 -18.26
C HIS A 407 7.42 23.50 -19.08
N THR A 408 7.76 24.41 -20.00
CA THR A 408 6.82 25.12 -20.87
C THR A 408 6.01 24.18 -21.76
N TYR A 409 6.66 23.25 -22.45
CA TYR A 409 5.96 22.32 -23.35
C TYR A 409 5.27 21.21 -22.58
N ARG A 410 5.81 20.74 -21.44
CA ARG A 410 5.10 19.82 -20.55
C ARG A 410 3.76 20.40 -20.07
N LYS A 411 3.73 21.69 -19.69
CA LYS A 411 2.49 22.41 -19.33
C LYS A 411 1.49 22.38 -20.50
N LEU A 412 1.93 22.68 -21.71
CA LEU A 412 1.07 22.57 -22.90
C LEU A 412 0.54 21.14 -23.12
N LEU A 413 1.38 20.11 -22.99
CA LEU A 413 0.93 18.72 -23.14
C LEU A 413 -0.12 18.34 -22.09
N CYS A 414 0.02 18.81 -20.84
CA CYS A 414 -1.01 18.61 -19.81
C CYS A 414 -2.34 19.26 -20.20
N ILE A 415 -2.32 20.51 -20.65
CA ILE A 415 -3.51 21.25 -21.08
C ILE A 415 -4.17 20.55 -22.27
N ALA A 416 -3.36 20.17 -23.26
CA ALA A 416 -3.82 19.45 -24.45
C ALA A 416 -4.46 18.12 -24.10
N PHE A 417 -3.87 17.38 -23.16
CA PHE A 417 -4.39 16.10 -22.68
C PHE A 417 -5.77 16.25 -22.00
N ASP A 418 -5.90 17.19 -21.08
CA ASP A 418 -7.16 17.39 -20.36
C ASP A 418 -8.29 17.83 -21.31
N LEU A 419 -7.99 18.75 -22.24
CA LEU A 419 -8.92 19.21 -23.26
C LEU A 419 -9.31 18.07 -24.22
N ALA A 420 -8.35 17.27 -24.67
CA ALA A 420 -8.60 16.14 -25.57
C ALA A 420 -9.55 15.10 -24.94
N ILE A 421 -9.37 14.78 -23.66
CA ILE A 421 -10.29 13.89 -22.92
C ILE A 421 -11.69 14.48 -22.87
N LEU A 422 -11.82 15.76 -22.50
CA LEU A 422 -13.13 16.41 -22.43
C LEU A 422 -13.85 16.43 -23.78
N ARG A 423 -13.11 16.69 -24.86
CA ARG A 423 -13.66 16.67 -26.23
C ARG A 423 -14.10 15.27 -26.64
N ALA A 424 -13.32 14.25 -26.34
CA ALA A 424 -13.66 12.86 -26.67
C ALA A 424 -14.91 12.35 -25.94
N HIS A 425 -15.19 12.89 -24.75
CA HIS A 425 -16.38 12.57 -23.97
C HIS A 425 -17.54 13.58 -24.14
N LEU A 426 -17.56 14.38 -25.21
CA LEU A 426 -18.61 15.39 -25.44
C LEU A 426 -20.02 14.83 -25.52
N ASP A 427 -20.19 13.60 -25.96
CA ASP A 427 -21.50 12.95 -26.05
C ASP A 427 -21.85 12.14 -24.79
N ASP A 428 -20.88 11.95 -23.90
CA ASP A 428 -21.04 11.20 -22.67
C ASP A 428 -21.52 12.06 -21.51
N LYS A 429 -22.09 11.39 -20.50
CA LYS A 429 -22.29 11.97 -19.17
C LYS A 429 -20.94 12.06 -18.44
N PHE A 430 -20.18 13.09 -18.78
CA PHE A 430 -18.82 13.38 -18.32
C PHE A 430 -18.71 14.86 -17.89
N PRO A 431 -17.71 15.24 -17.07
CA PRO A 431 -17.38 16.63 -16.83
C PRO A 431 -17.35 17.49 -18.10
N ARG A 432 -17.75 18.76 -17.96
CA ARG A 432 -17.78 19.75 -19.06
C ARG A 432 -16.90 20.95 -18.78
N PHE A 433 -16.07 20.92 -17.75
CA PHE A 433 -15.21 22.04 -17.38
C PHE A 433 -13.79 21.56 -17.11
N VAL A 434 -12.83 22.46 -17.25
CA VAL A 434 -11.45 22.27 -16.80
C VAL A 434 -10.92 23.58 -16.25
N TYR A 435 -10.08 23.50 -15.23
CA TYR A 435 -9.36 24.61 -14.64
C TYR A 435 -7.86 24.40 -14.83
N HIS A 436 -7.20 25.40 -15.42
CA HIS A 436 -5.75 25.42 -15.61
C HIS A 436 -5.15 26.69 -15.01
N ASP A 437 -4.20 26.52 -14.10
CA ASP A 437 -3.53 27.63 -13.44
C ASP A 437 -2.33 28.16 -14.25
N GLY A 438 -2.25 29.48 -14.47
CA GLY A 438 -1.11 30.12 -15.12
C GLY A 438 -0.88 29.65 -16.56
N VAL A 439 -1.94 29.54 -17.37
CA VAL A 439 -1.92 28.85 -18.67
C VAL A 439 -0.87 29.38 -19.65
N PHE A 440 -0.60 30.68 -19.63
CA PHE A 440 0.29 31.34 -20.58
C PHE A 440 1.72 31.54 -20.09
N GLU A 441 2.03 31.17 -18.85
CA GLU A 441 3.36 31.31 -18.27
C GLU A 441 4.42 30.66 -19.17
N SER A 442 5.53 31.36 -19.40
CA SER A 442 6.70 30.91 -20.17
C SER A 442 6.49 30.59 -21.66
N LEU A 443 5.27 30.76 -22.20
CA LEU A 443 5.01 30.68 -23.63
C LEU A 443 5.36 32.01 -24.31
N ASP A 444 5.82 31.96 -25.56
CA ASP A 444 5.91 33.16 -26.40
C ASP A 444 4.52 33.61 -26.87
N ASP A 445 4.36 34.90 -27.15
CA ASP A 445 3.05 35.50 -27.42
C ASP A 445 2.30 34.86 -28.59
N ARG A 446 3.01 34.40 -29.63
CA ARG A 446 2.40 33.68 -30.75
C ARG A 446 1.75 32.38 -30.29
N LYS A 447 2.44 31.59 -29.46
CA LYS A 447 1.87 30.35 -28.89
C LYS A 447 0.73 30.64 -27.93
N LYS A 448 0.79 31.73 -27.16
CA LYS A 448 -0.31 32.13 -26.27
C LYS A 448 -1.58 32.45 -27.07
N GLU A 449 -1.48 33.22 -28.15
CA GLU A 449 -2.61 33.54 -29.03
C GLU A 449 -3.18 32.26 -29.68
N ASN A 450 -2.32 31.36 -30.18
CA ASN A 450 -2.77 30.08 -30.74
C ASN A 450 -3.51 29.24 -29.69
N LEU A 451 -2.99 29.14 -28.47
CA LEU A 451 -3.64 28.40 -27.38
C LEU A 451 -4.97 29.05 -26.97
N LEU A 452 -5.05 30.38 -26.96
CA LEU A 452 -6.30 31.09 -26.68
C LEU A 452 -7.38 30.80 -27.75
N ILE A 453 -7.00 30.72 -29.02
CA ILE A 453 -7.91 30.31 -30.11
C ILE A 453 -8.43 28.89 -29.86
N VAL A 454 -7.57 27.94 -29.49
CA VAL A 454 -7.98 26.57 -29.14
C VAL A 454 -8.96 26.59 -27.97
N ILE A 455 -8.64 27.31 -26.89
CA ILE A 455 -9.49 27.40 -25.69
C ILE A 455 -10.89 27.94 -26.05
N ARG A 456 -10.97 29.02 -26.81
CA ARG A 456 -12.25 29.59 -27.27
C ARG A 456 -13.05 28.61 -28.11
N ARG A 457 -12.39 27.92 -29.06
CA ARG A 457 -13.03 26.89 -29.88
C ARG A 457 -13.59 25.74 -29.04
N TYR A 458 -12.88 25.33 -27.99
CA TYR A 458 -13.38 24.29 -27.07
C TYR A 458 -14.56 24.81 -26.23
N ALA A 459 -14.56 26.09 -25.86
CA ALA A 459 -15.71 26.72 -25.21
C ALA A 459 -16.95 26.73 -26.12
N GLU A 460 -16.80 27.00 -27.42
CA GLU A 460 -17.87 26.95 -28.41
C GLU A 460 -18.47 25.54 -28.58
N MET A 461 -17.71 24.48 -28.29
CA MET A 461 -18.21 23.09 -28.27
C MET A 461 -19.08 22.77 -27.02
N GLY A 462 -19.25 23.73 -26.11
CA GLY A 462 -20.01 23.54 -24.87
C GLY A 462 -19.17 23.05 -23.68
N LEU A 463 -17.83 23.15 -23.78
CA LEU A 463 -16.95 23.00 -22.62
C LEU A 463 -16.79 24.35 -21.90
N GLN A 464 -16.33 24.29 -20.66
CA GLN A 464 -16.05 25.46 -19.84
C GLN A 464 -14.58 25.43 -19.39
N PRO A 465 -13.65 25.89 -20.24
CA PRO A 465 -12.28 26.15 -19.84
C PRO A 465 -12.25 27.34 -18.87
N ILE A 466 -11.56 27.18 -17.75
CA ILE A 466 -11.33 28.20 -16.74
C ILE A 466 -9.82 28.35 -16.61
N ILE A 467 -9.30 29.53 -16.90
CA ILE A 467 -7.86 29.78 -16.91
C ILE A 467 -7.52 30.92 -15.97
N THR A 468 -6.34 30.88 -15.37
CA THR A 468 -5.75 32.02 -14.68
C THR A 468 -4.48 32.47 -15.38
N LEU A 469 -4.20 33.75 -15.26
CA LEU A 469 -2.99 34.39 -15.73
C LEU A 469 -2.78 35.68 -14.94
N ILE A 470 -1.53 36.13 -14.87
CA ILE A 470 -1.17 37.47 -14.39
C ILE A 470 -1.09 38.44 -15.58
N ASP A 471 -1.16 39.74 -15.30
CA ASP A 471 -1.17 40.80 -16.32
C ASP A 471 0.03 40.72 -17.27
N SER A 472 1.21 40.37 -16.75
CA SER A 472 2.43 40.21 -17.56
C SER A 472 2.42 39.00 -18.50
N ASP A 473 1.53 38.03 -18.29
CA ASP A 473 1.41 36.84 -19.13
C ASP A 473 0.39 37.00 -20.26
N VAL A 474 -0.40 38.08 -20.25
CA VAL A 474 -1.30 38.43 -21.36
C VAL A 474 -0.48 38.60 -22.65
N PRO A 475 -0.90 38.01 -23.79
CA PRO A 475 -0.22 38.24 -25.07
C PRO A 475 -0.16 39.73 -25.39
N ALA A 476 1.02 40.21 -25.81
CA ALA A 476 1.15 41.59 -26.26
C ALA A 476 0.33 41.83 -27.53
N ARG A 477 -0.46 42.90 -27.56
CA ARG A 477 -1.23 43.34 -28.73
C ARG A 477 -0.88 44.76 -29.13
N ALA A 478 -1.03 45.07 -30.41
CA ALA A 478 -0.91 46.45 -30.87
C ALA A 478 -2.09 47.29 -30.34
N ALA A 479 -1.89 48.61 -30.18
CA ALA A 479 -2.89 49.49 -29.55
C ALA A 479 -4.22 49.56 -30.32
N ASP A 480 -4.21 49.21 -31.61
CA ASP A 480 -5.36 49.15 -32.51
C ASP A 480 -6.11 47.81 -32.51
N GLU A 481 -5.55 46.75 -31.89
CA GLU A 481 -6.12 45.39 -31.86
C GLU A 481 -7.07 45.13 -30.68
N GLY A 482 -7.29 46.14 -29.82
CA GLY A 482 -8.22 46.08 -28.69
C GLY A 482 -7.76 45.14 -27.55
N ALA A 483 -8.65 44.89 -26.59
CA ALA A 483 -8.36 44.01 -25.46
C ALA A 483 -8.27 42.54 -25.91
N VAL A 484 -7.39 41.76 -25.27
CA VAL A 484 -7.22 40.32 -25.57
C VAL A 484 -8.51 39.55 -25.31
N PHE A 485 -9.16 39.81 -24.17
CA PHE A 485 -10.42 39.19 -23.77
C PHE A 485 -11.58 40.16 -23.98
N SER A 486 -12.67 39.66 -24.57
CA SER A 486 -13.84 40.47 -24.87
C SER A 486 -14.81 40.55 -23.67
N ALA A 487 -15.70 41.55 -23.67
CA ALA A 487 -16.61 41.80 -22.55
C ALA A 487 -17.74 40.77 -22.41
N ASP A 488 -17.96 39.94 -23.44
CA ASP A 488 -18.85 38.78 -23.42
C ASP A 488 -18.23 37.55 -22.74
N GLU A 489 -16.91 37.55 -22.52
CA GLU A 489 -16.25 36.53 -21.71
C GLU A 489 -16.45 36.78 -20.21
N VAL A 490 -16.50 35.70 -19.41
CA VAL A 490 -16.65 35.80 -17.96
C VAL A 490 -15.29 36.08 -17.33
N ILE A 491 -15.01 37.35 -17.02
CA ILE A 491 -13.73 37.80 -16.48
C ILE A 491 -13.90 38.20 -15.00
N ILE A 492 -13.03 37.66 -14.13
CA ILE A 492 -12.92 38.07 -12.73
C ILE A 492 -11.51 38.65 -12.52
N THR A 493 -11.43 39.97 -12.38
CA THR A 493 -10.17 40.65 -12.07
C THR A 493 -9.93 40.62 -10.55
N LEU A 494 -8.79 40.05 -10.16
CA LEU A 494 -8.33 39.99 -8.76
C LEU A 494 -7.17 40.97 -8.56
N HIS A 495 -7.13 41.62 -7.40
CA HIS A 495 -6.07 42.54 -7.00
C HIS A 495 -5.95 42.62 -5.48
N ASP A 496 -4.82 43.11 -4.99
CA ASP A 496 -4.53 43.13 -3.54
C ASP A 496 -5.11 44.38 -2.81
N GLU A 497 -5.84 45.23 -3.53
CA GLU A 497 -6.43 46.44 -2.94
C GLU A 497 -7.72 46.11 -2.18
N GLY A 498 -7.55 45.76 -0.90
CA GLY A 498 -8.65 45.56 0.04
C GLY A 498 -9.41 44.24 -0.18
N GLN A 499 -10.67 44.21 0.26
CA GLN A 499 -11.49 42.99 0.20
C GLN A 499 -12.08 42.77 -1.19
N HIS A 500 -12.47 43.83 -1.90
CA HIS A 500 -13.14 43.72 -3.20
C HIS A 500 -12.30 43.08 -4.30
N GLY A 501 -10.98 43.20 -4.22
CA GLY A 501 -10.06 42.56 -5.17
C GLY A 501 -9.83 41.07 -4.92
N ARG A 502 -10.42 40.48 -3.88
CA ARG A 502 -10.24 39.05 -3.53
C ARG A 502 -11.38 38.19 -4.05
N LEU A 503 -11.09 36.93 -4.35
CA LEU A 503 -12.08 35.97 -4.90
C LEU A 503 -13.37 35.88 -4.08
N PHE A 504 -13.25 35.80 -2.74
CA PHE A 504 -14.41 35.69 -1.84
C PHE A 504 -14.87 37.03 -1.25
N LYS A 505 -14.28 38.15 -1.68
CA LYS A 505 -14.61 39.50 -1.21
C LYS A 505 -14.65 39.65 0.32
N MET A 506 -13.76 38.96 1.02
CA MET A 506 -13.71 38.89 2.50
C MET A 506 -12.31 39.16 3.06
N LYS A 507 -12.22 39.41 4.38
CA LYS A 507 -10.95 39.55 5.11
C LYS A 507 -10.10 38.27 5.00
N ALA A 508 -8.79 38.43 5.16
CA ALA A 508 -7.87 37.30 5.13
C ALA A 508 -8.04 36.58 6.46
N TRP A 509 -7.95 35.26 6.41
CA TRP A 509 -8.11 34.37 7.55
C TRP A 509 -6.83 34.36 8.38
#